data_AF-D4TWY1-F1
#
_entry.id   AF-D4TWY1-F1
#
_cell.length_a   1.000
_cell.length_b   1.000
_cell.length_c   1.000
_cell.angle_alpha   90.00
_cell.angle_beta   90.00
_cell.angle_gamma   90.00
#
_symmetry.space_group_name_H-M   'P 1'
#
loop_
_entity.id
_entity.type
_entity.pdbx_description
1 polymer ?
#
loop_
_entity_poly.entity_id
_entity_poly.type
_entity_poly.pdbx_seq_one_letter_code
_entity_poly.pdbx_strand_id
1 'polypeptide(L)'
;MRARSARVILVNWKNAPLTLRAAHSIAPQMGEGDHLVIVDNGSDDDSLIVLREGLDELRSVADPARVSLVNAGTNDGFGAGVMAGAAGLSEDAVVLLNNDATVRDGFLDALLAPLGEAVGATTALILLTGTWRPSTPSDMEFLVARDGSRWTRVADGDSGGQVLINSTGNEVDHAGNGYDRSWLDPANSPLPAPEVFGLCGGACAIDADAWRAVGGVRTDLFMYYEDTDLSYKLREAGYEVRFVAGAVVDHEHAASSGTSSPMFLRVNARNRIIVAAQHAPWGVVARAIARSIARAVRSG
;
A
#
# COMPACT_ATOMS: atom_id res chain seq x y z
N MET A 1 -12.00 -1.36 24.69
CA MET A 1 -10.68 -1.95 24.42
C MET A 1 -10.80 -2.72 23.12
N ARG A 2 -9.89 -2.50 22.16
CA ARG A 2 -9.93 -3.16 20.85
C ARG A 2 -9.67 -4.66 21.01
N ALA A 3 -10.36 -5.49 20.23
CA ALA A 3 -10.31 -6.96 20.39
C ALA A 3 -9.04 -7.60 19.83
N ARG A 4 -8.27 -6.89 19.00
CA ARG A 4 -7.08 -7.39 18.29
C ARG A 4 -5.93 -6.42 18.41
N SER A 5 -4.77 -6.93 18.81
CA SER A 5 -3.49 -6.23 18.74
C SER A 5 -2.97 -6.17 17.29
N ALA A 6 -2.17 -5.15 16.98
CA ALA A 6 -1.63 -4.94 15.62
C ALA A 6 -0.14 -4.63 15.62
N ARG A 7 0.58 -5.28 14.69
CA ARG A 7 1.92 -4.87 14.26
C ARG A 7 1.81 -3.95 13.06
N VAL A 8 1.92 -2.65 13.29
CA VAL A 8 1.92 -1.63 12.24
C VAL A 8 3.34 -1.49 11.70
N ILE A 9 3.51 -1.64 10.40
CA ILE A 9 4.81 -1.61 9.72
C ILE A 9 4.83 -0.43 8.75
N LEU A 10 5.81 0.46 8.93
CA LEU A 10 6.13 1.56 8.04
C LEU A 10 7.52 1.34 7.44
N VAL A 11 7.61 1.16 6.12
CA VAL A 11 8.89 1.00 5.43
C VAL A 11 9.37 2.35 4.93
N ASN A 12 10.50 2.82 5.44
CA ASN A 12 11.17 4.03 5.02
C ASN A 12 12.23 3.75 3.95
N TRP A 13 12.31 4.61 2.95
CA TRP A 13 13.48 4.72 2.08
C TRP A 13 13.71 6.18 1.71
N LYS A 14 14.83 6.74 2.16
CA LYS A 14 15.31 8.10 1.85
C LYS A 14 14.32 9.24 2.10
N ASN A 15 13.31 9.03 2.95
CA ASN A 15 12.31 10.04 3.26
C ASN A 15 11.77 9.89 4.68
N ALA A 16 12.68 9.96 5.66
CA ALA A 16 12.33 9.88 7.07
C ALA A 16 11.26 10.90 7.51
N PRO A 17 11.24 12.16 7.02
CA PRO A 17 10.18 13.10 7.38
C PRO A 17 8.77 12.61 7.00
N LEU A 18 8.59 12.05 5.79
CA LEU A 18 7.29 11.45 5.41
C LEU A 18 6.91 10.31 6.35
N THR A 19 7.86 9.39 6.59
CA THR A 19 7.65 8.25 7.48
C THR A 19 7.24 8.67 8.89
N LEU A 20 7.86 9.72 9.45
CA LEU A 20 7.47 10.26 10.75
C LEU A 20 6.06 10.85 10.70
N ARG A 21 5.66 11.57 9.63
CA ARG A 21 4.28 12.06 9.50
C ARG A 21 3.26 10.92 9.49
N ALA A 22 3.53 9.84 8.75
CA ALA A 22 2.69 8.64 8.75
C ALA A 22 2.62 8.03 10.17
N ALA A 23 3.77 7.86 10.83
CA ALA A 23 3.86 7.35 12.20
C ALA A 23 3.06 8.18 13.21
N HIS A 24 3.17 9.51 13.15
CA HIS A 24 2.42 10.42 14.02
C HIS A 24 0.90 10.38 13.77
N SER A 25 0.47 10.05 12.55
CA SER A 25 -0.97 9.93 12.25
C SER A 25 -1.59 8.66 12.86
N ILE A 26 -0.84 7.55 12.91
CA ILE A 26 -1.34 6.26 13.39
C ILE A 26 -1.12 6.06 14.90
N ALA A 27 -0.02 6.57 15.45
CA ALA A 27 0.37 6.35 16.84
C ALA A 27 -0.74 6.67 17.87
N PRO A 28 -1.50 7.77 17.76
CA PRO A 28 -2.57 8.08 18.73
C PRO A 28 -3.75 7.09 18.72
N GLN A 29 -3.87 6.25 17.69
CA GLN A 29 -4.92 5.23 17.56
C GLN A 29 -4.47 3.86 18.09
N MET A 30 -3.19 3.71 18.46
CA MET A 30 -2.62 2.46 18.94
C MET A 30 -2.87 2.28 20.43
N GLY A 31 -3.12 1.04 20.84
CA GLY A 31 -3.45 0.69 22.23
C GLY A 31 -2.50 -0.33 22.85
N GLU A 32 -2.86 -0.80 24.03
CA GLU A 32 -2.09 -1.85 24.73
C GLU A 32 -2.01 -3.12 23.88
N GLY A 33 -0.79 -3.67 23.76
CA GLY A 33 -0.50 -4.83 22.92
C GLY A 33 -0.13 -4.49 21.48
N ASP A 34 -0.32 -3.25 21.02
CA ASP A 34 0.10 -2.83 19.68
C ASP A 34 1.59 -2.54 19.59
N HIS A 35 2.12 -2.66 18.37
CA HIS A 35 3.51 -2.40 18.08
C HIS A 35 3.69 -1.69 16.75
N LEU A 36 4.21 -0.46 16.81
CA LEU A 36 4.67 0.29 15.64
C LEU A 36 6.12 -0.07 15.35
N VAL A 37 6.38 -0.58 14.16
CA VAL A 37 7.72 -0.91 13.66
C VAL A 37 8.02 -0.05 12.46
N ILE A 38 8.95 0.89 12.62
CA ILE A 38 9.51 1.66 11.50
C ILE A 38 10.73 0.90 11.00
N VAL A 39 10.80 0.64 9.70
CA VAL A 39 11.91 -0.06 9.05
C VAL A 39 12.63 0.91 8.13
N ASP A 40 13.87 1.29 8.46
CA ASP A 40 14.74 1.93 7.49
C ASP A 40 15.31 0.87 6.54
N ASN A 41 14.90 0.94 5.27
CA ASN A 41 15.19 -0.08 4.26
C ASN A 41 16.52 0.18 3.54
N GLY A 42 17.58 0.40 4.33
CA GLY A 42 18.92 0.70 3.83
C GLY A 42 19.02 2.06 3.16
N SER A 43 18.50 3.11 3.81
CA SER A 43 18.72 4.48 3.34
C SER A 43 20.19 4.85 3.50
N ASP A 44 20.74 5.55 2.51
CA ASP A 44 22.14 6.01 2.47
C ASP A 44 22.27 7.51 2.80
N ASP A 45 21.20 8.13 3.28
CA ASP A 45 21.11 9.53 3.72
C ASP A 45 21.00 9.64 5.25
N ASP A 46 20.54 10.79 5.75
CA ASP A 46 20.36 11.04 7.18
C ASP A 46 19.09 10.41 7.78
N SER A 47 18.34 9.59 7.02
CA SER A 47 17.08 9.00 7.46
C SER A 47 17.17 8.30 8.83
N LEU A 48 18.22 7.49 9.06
CA LEU A 48 18.39 6.79 10.34
C LEU A 48 18.61 7.74 11.53
N ILE A 49 19.22 8.90 11.30
CA ILE A 49 19.41 9.92 12.34
C ILE A 49 18.06 10.56 12.65
N VAL A 50 17.37 11.05 11.61
CA VAL A 50 16.06 11.70 11.71
C VAL A 50 15.02 10.79 12.38
N LEU A 51 14.96 9.51 11.98
CA LEU A 51 14.05 8.53 12.59
C LEU A 51 14.35 8.29 14.07
N ARG A 52 15.62 8.24 14.47
CA ARG A 52 16.01 8.04 15.87
C ARG A 52 15.62 9.25 16.73
N GLU A 53 15.76 10.45 16.21
CA GLU A 53 15.40 11.69 16.90
C GLU A 53 13.88 11.81 17.10
N GLY A 54 13.09 11.41 16.11
CA GLY A 54 11.61 11.42 16.21
C GLY A 54 11.02 10.30 17.09
N LEU A 55 11.83 9.32 17.51
CA LEU A 55 11.34 8.11 18.18
C LEU A 55 10.78 8.36 19.59
N ASP A 56 11.34 9.31 20.33
CA ASP A 56 10.91 9.60 21.70
C ASP A 56 9.56 10.30 21.74
N GLU A 57 9.30 11.24 20.82
CA GLU A 57 7.99 11.84 20.65
C GLU A 57 6.95 10.79 20.25
N LEU A 58 7.28 9.93 19.28
CA LEU A 58 6.42 8.82 18.85
C LEU A 58 6.04 7.88 20.00
N ARG A 59 7.01 7.53 20.86
CA ARG A 59 6.75 6.70 22.04
C ARG A 59 5.81 7.38 23.01
N SER A 60 5.93 8.68 23.19
CA SER A 60 5.04 9.43 24.09
C SER A 60 3.59 9.48 23.58
N VAL A 61 3.38 9.57 22.26
CA VAL A 61 2.02 9.64 21.68
C VAL A 61 1.39 8.26 21.47
N ALA A 62 2.21 7.21 21.37
CA ALA A 62 1.75 5.84 21.19
C ALA A 62 1.45 5.11 22.52
N ASP A 63 1.86 5.64 23.68
CA ASP A 63 1.70 4.99 25.00
C ASP A 63 0.24 4.56 25.25
N PRO A 64 -0.06 3.25 25.44
CA PRO A 64 0.87 2.18 25.86
C PRO A 64 1.40 1.24 24.76
N ALA A 65 1.22 1.54 23.48
CA ALA A 65 1.78 0.77 22.40
C ALA A 65 3.31 0.82 22.36
N ARG A 66 3.92 -0.27 21.88
CA ARG A 66 5.37 -0.34 21.66
C ARG A 66 5.75 0.38 20.37
N VAL A 67 6.89 1.07 20.37
CA VAL A 67 7.48 1.66 19.15
C VAL A 67 8.93 1.21 19.00
N SER A 68 9.29 0.71 17.81
CA SER A 68 10.65 0.29 17.48
C SER A 68 11.10 0.77 16.09
N LEU A 69 12.43 0.85 15.94
CA LEU A 69 13.11 1.14 14.69
C LEU A 69 13.99 -0.05 14.32
N VAL A 70 13.83 -0.55 13.10
CA VAL A 70 14.66 -1.59 12.49
C VAL A 70 15.51 -0.95 11.40
N ASN A 71 16.82 -1.19 11.43
CA ASN A 71 17.71 -0.84 10.33
C ASN A 71 18.00 -2.10 9.51
N ALA A 72 17.53 -2.16 8.27
CA ALA A 72 17.74 -3.29 7.39
C ALA A 72 19.19 -3.39 6.87
N GLY A 73 19.92 -2.25 6.83
CA GLY A 73 21.31 -2.16 6.36
C GLY A 73 21.48 -2.19 4.84
N THR A 74 20.59 -2.85 4.10
CA THR A 74 20.55 -2.87 2.64
C THR A 74 19.13 -2.63 2.12
N ASN A 75 19.03 -2.04 0.91
CA ASN A 75 17.75 -1.91 0.22
C ASN A 75 17.51 -3.15 -0.65
N ASP A 76 16.95 -4.19 -0.04
CA ASP A 76 16.55 -5.43 -0.73
C ASP A 76 15.10 -5.37 -1.25
N GLY A 77 14.49 -4.19 -1.21
CA GLY A 77 13.16 -3.92 -1.73
C GLY A 77 12.07 -3.85 -0.67
N PHE A 78 10.87 -3.45 -1.10
CA PHE A 78 9.72 -3.19 -0.23
C PHE A 78 9.30 -4.43 0.54
N GLY A 79 9.14 -5.57 -0.16
CA GLY A 79 8.77 -6.83 0.49
C GLY A 79 9.78 -7.28 1.56
N ALA A 80 11.08 -7.06 1.35
CA ALA A 80 12.10 -7.36 2.35
C ALA A 80 11.97 -6.46 3.58
N GLY A 81 11.72 -5.17 3.40
CA GLY A 81 11.43 -4.22 4.48
C GLY A 81 10.19 -4.62 5.29
N VAL A 82 9.11 -5.02 4.60
CA VAL A 82 7.90 -5.53 5.26
C VAL A 82 8.20 -6.78 6.09
N MET A 83 8.92 -7.76 5.54
CA MET A 83 9.27 -8.98 6.26
C MET A 83 10.19 -8.72 7.46
N ALA A 84 11.11 -7.74 7.37
CA ALA A 84 11.93 -7.29 8.49
C ALA A 84 11.08 -6.67 9.61
N GLY A 85 10.08 -5.85 9.24
CA GLY A 85 9.12 -5.28 10.20
C GLY A 85 8.22 -6.33 10.86
N ALA A 86 7.84 -7.38 10.11
CA ALA A 86 7.00 -8.46 10.60
C ALA A 86 7.75 -9.53 11.41
N ALA A 87 9.08 -9.44 11.50
CA ALA A 87 9.91 -10.45 12.16
C ALA A 87 9.48 -10.67 13.63
N GLY A 88 9.24 -11.92 14.01
CA GLY A 88 8.77 -12.27 15.35
C GLY A 88 7.37 -11.74 15.66
N LEU A 89 6.45 -11.74 14.69
CA LEU A 89 5.05 -11.34 14.85
C LEU A 89 4.38 -12.06 16.03
N SER A 90 3.91 -11.29 17.00
CA SER A 90 3.21 -11.78 18.20
C SER A 90 1.80 -11.21 18.35
N GLU A 91 1.49 -10.15 17.61
CA GLU A 91 0.19 -9.48 17.56
C GLU A 91 -0.77 -10.27 16.68
N ASP A 92 -2.06 -9.94 16.79
CA ASP A 92 -3.16 -10.64 16.10
C ASP A 92 -3.27 -10.26 14.62
N ALA A 93 -2.62 -9.18 14.18
CA ALA A 93 -2.61 -8.74 12.79
C ALA A 93 -1.32 -8.01 12.41
N VAL A 94 -0.95 -8.11 11.13
CA VAL A 94 0.02 -7.22 10.47
C VAL A 94 -0.74 -6.09 9.79
N VAL A 95 -0.35 -4.85 10.02
CA VAL A 95 -0.89 -3.67 9.34
C VAL A 95 0.23 -3.06 8.51
N LEU A 96 0.04 -2.97 7.20
CA LEU A 96 0.95 -2.26 6.31
C LEU A 96 0.41 -0.85 6.10
N LEU A 97 1.26 0.14 6.29
CA LEU A 97 0.97 1.53 5.99
C LEU A 97 2.15 2.08 5.17
N ASN A 98 1.84 2.74 4.05
CA ASN A 98 2.85 3.44 3.27
C ASN A 98 3.41 4.62 4.06
N ASN A 99 4.68 4.97 3.84
CA ASN A 99 5.34 6.04 4.56
C ASN A 99 4.86 7.45 4.15
N ASP A 100 4.22 7.59 3.00
CA ASP A 100 3.63 8.81 2.46
C ASP A 100 2.10 8.84 2.63
N ALA A 101 1.59 8.08 3.60
CA ALA A 101 0.17 7.93 3.89
C ALA A 101 -0.15 8.32 5.35
N THR A 102 -1.14 9.21 5.54
CA THR A 102 -1.63 9.60 6.87
C THR A 102 -3.04 9.08 7.10
N VAL A 103 -3.27 8.49 8.27
CA VAL A 103 -4.55 7.86 8.61
C VAL A 103 -5.51 8.87 9.24
N ARG A 104 -6.82 8.69 9.02
CA ARG A 104 -7.87 9.46 9.70
C ARG A 104 -8.32 8.77 10.99
N ASP A 105 -8.99 9.52 11.86
CA ASP A 105 -9.51 9.01 13.14
C ASP A 105 -10.38 7.76 12.95
N GLY A 106 -10.15 6.75 13.80
CA GLY A 106 -10.87 5.47 13.77
C GLY A 106 -10.39 4.49 12.70
N PHE A 107 -9.36 4.85 11.94
CA PHE A 107 -8.77 3.99 10.89
C PHE A 107 -8.41 2.61 11.41
N LEU A 108 -7.64 2.52 12.50
CA LEU A 108 -7.07 1.24 12.95
C LEU A 108 -8.15 0.27 13.42
N ASP A 109 -9.10 0.77 14.22
CA ASP A 109 -10.24 0.00 14.70
C ASP A 109 -11.12 -0.48 13.55
N ALA A 110 -11.44 0.41 12.61
CA ALA A 110 -12.24 0.07 11.45
C ALA A 110 -11.55 -1.00 10.58
N LEU A 111 -10.24 -0.86 10.34
CA LEU A 111 -9.49 -1.77 9.49
C LEU A 111 -9.40 -3.19 10.07
N LEU A 112 -9.26 -3.31 11.40
CA LEU A 112 -9.11 -4.59 12.09
C LEU A 112 -10.44 -5.29 12.41
N ALA A 113 -11.53 -4.53 12.53
CA ALA A 113 -12.83 -5.07 12.95
C ALA A 113 -13.33 -6.26 12.11
N PRO A 114 -13.20 -6.27 10.76
CA PRO A 114 -13.70 -7.37 9.94
C PRO A 114 -12.83 -8.63 9.94
N LEU A 115 -11.58 -8.56 10.43
CA LEU A 115 -10.67 -9.71 10.44
C LEU A 115 -11.25 -10.87 11.26
N GLY A 116 -10.91 -12.10 10.88
CA GLY A 116 -11.33 -13.32 11.57
C GLY A 116 -11.13 -14.55 10.69
N GLU A 117 -11.69 -15.68 11.11
CA GLU A 117 -11.45 -17.00 10.49
C GLU A 117 -11.62 -17.02 8.95
N ALA A 118 -12.65 -16.35 8.43
CA ALA A 118 -12.88 -16.26 6.99
C ALA A 118 -12.18 -15.06 6.32
N VAL A 119 -12.07 -13.94 7.02
CA VAL A 119 -11.53 -12.68 6.49
C VAL A 119 -10.07 -12.57 6.88
N GLY A 120 -9.20 -13.10 6.02
CA GLY A 120 -7.76 -13.10 6.25
C GLY A 120 -7.09 -11.75 6.03
N ALA A 121 -7.73 -10.83 5.30
CA ALA A 121 -7.21 -9.47 5.13
C ALA A 121 -8.28 -8.41 4.88
N THR A 122 -7.93 -7.16 5.18
CA THR A 122 -8.72 -5.97 4.90
C THR A 122 -7.90 -4.89 4.21
N THR A 123 -8.56 -4.04 3.42
CA THR A 123 -7.92 -2.91 2.71
C THR A 123 -8.71 -1.63 2.96
N ALA A 124 -7.98 -0.53 3.13
CA ALA A 124 -8.55 0.77 3.45
C ALA A 124 -9.16 1.48 2.23
N LEU A 125 -9.91 2.56 2.49
CA LEU A 125 -10.18 3.63 1.53
C LEU A 125 -8.99 4.56 1.49
N ILE A 126 -8.20 4.48 0.41
CA ILE A 126 -7.04 5.33 0.19
C ILE A 126 -7.45 6.46 -0.73
N LEU A 127 -7.29 7.70 -0.27
CA LEU A 127 -7.62 8.92 -0.98
C LEU A 127 -6.33 9.61 -1.44
N LEU A 128 -6.37 10.27 -2.59
CA LEU A 128 -5.28 11.11 -3.04
C LEU A 128 -5.32 12.44 -2.30
N THR A 129 -4.17 12.90 -1.79
CA THR A 129 -4.09 14.23 -1.19
C THR A 129 -4.32 15.34 -2.21
N GLY A 130 -4.81 16.48 -1.71
CA GLY A 130 -5.18 17.62 -2.54
C GLY A 130 -6.52 17.44 -3.24
N THR A 131 -6.79 18.34 -4.17
CA THR A 131 -8.01 18.29 -4.98
C THR A 131 -7.67 18.29 -6.46
N TRP A 132 -8.55 17.70 -7.26
CA TRP A 132 -8.30 17.38 -8.65
C TRP A 132 -9.48 17.84 -9.50
N ARG A 133 -9.19 18.27 -10.72
CA ARG A 133 -10.20 18.61 -11.73
C ARG A 133 -9.95 17.82 -13.01
N PRO A 134 -10.97 17.63 -13.87
CA PRO A 134 -10.74 17.12 -15.21
C PRO A 134 -9.67 17.95 -15.93
N SER A 135 -8.74 17.26 -16.60
CA SER A 135 -7.66 17.93 -17.32
C SER A 135 -8.16 18.66 -18.56
N THR A 136 -7.55 19.79 -18.85
CA THR A 136 -7.73 20.54 -20.09
C THR A 136 -6.55 20.28 -21.04
N PRO A 137 -6.67 20.62 -22.34
CA PRO A 137 -5.57 20.47 -23.29
C PRO A 137 -4.30 21.27 -22.95
N SER A 138 -4.39 22.28 -22.07
CA SER A 138 -3.24 23.08 -21.62
C SER A 138 -2.48 22.45 -20.45
N ASP A 139 -3.05 21.44 -19.80
CA ASP A 139 -2.42 20.81 -18.64
C ASP A 139 -1.27 19.91 -19.10
N MET A 140 -0.08 20.13 -18.51
CA MET A 140 1.14 19.39 -18.82
C MET A 140 1.33 18.15 -17.96
N GLU A 141 0.75 18.15 -16.75
CA GLU A 141 0.82 17.06 -15.79
C GLU A 141 -0.58 16.62 -15.40
N PHE A 142 -0.86 15.33 -15.54
CA PHE A 142 -2.15 14.75 -15.22
C PHE A 142 -2.01 13.27 -14.90
N LEU A 143 -2.91 12.78 -14.04
CA LEU A 143 -3.14 11.37 -13.83
C LEU A 143 -4.15 10.86 -14.86
N VAL A 144 -4.04 9.59 -15.25
CA VAL A 144 -4.92 8.96 -16.23
C VAL A 144 -5.68 7.83 -15.56
N ALA A 145 -7.01 7.91 -15.62
CA ALA A 145 -7.90 6.87 -15.13
C ALA A 145 -8.03 5.76 -16.17
N ARG A 146 -8.64 4.64 -15.78
CA ARG A 146 -8.75 3.47 -16.66
C ARG A 146 -9.68 3.69 -17.85
N ASP A 147 -10.71 4.52 -17.70
CA ASP A 147 -11.61 4.91 -18.77
C ASP A 147 -10.98 5.93 -19.75
N GLY A 148 -9.73 6.34 -19.49
CA GLY A 148 -8.98 7.32 -20.27
C GLY A 148 -9.22 8.76 -19.84
N SER A 149 -10.08 9.02 -18.86
CA SER A 149 -10.24 10.34 -18.27
C SER A 149 -8.92 10.80 -17.62
N ARG A 150 -8.71 12.12 -17.62
CA ARG A 150 -7.48 12.73 -17.13
C ARG A 150 -7.80 13.72 -16.01
N TRP A 151 -6.97 13.70 -14.98
CA TRP A 151 -7.15 14.52 -13.79
C TRP A 151 -5.90 15.32 -13.49
N THR A 152 -6.05 16.64 -13.35
CA THR A 152 -4.98 17.57 -13.03
C THR A 152 -5.14 18.04 -11.59
N ARG A 153 -4.05 18.07 -10.83
CA ARG A 153 -4.05 18.59 -9.46
C ARG A 153 -4.35 20.09 -9.50
N VAL A 154 -5.25 20.52 -8.62
CA VAL A 154 -5.55 21.94 -8.40
C VAL A 154 -4.51 22.51 -7.43
N ALA A 155 -4.05 23.73 -7.71
CA ALA A 155 -3.10 24.43 -6.83
C ALA A 155 -3.75 24.73 -5.47
N ASP A 156 -2.95 24.72 -4.41
CA ASP A 156 -3.47 24.97 -3.07
C ASP A 156 -4.06 26.39 -2.98
N GLY A 157 -5.31 26.51 -2.51
CA GLY A 157 -6.05 27.77 -2.40
C GLY A 157 -7.01 28.07 -3.56
N ASP A 158 -6.95 27.33 -4.67
CA ASP A 158 -7.92 27.42 -5.75
C ASP A 158 -9.20 26.62 -5.42
N SER A 159 -10.35 27.20 -5.72
CA SER A 159 -11.66 26.54 -5.53
C SER A 159 -12.06 25.74 -6.79
N GLY A 160 -12.66 24.57 -6.60
CA GLY A 160 -13.27 23.79 -7.70
C GLY A 160 -12.68 22.41 -7.99
N GLY A 161 -11.72 21.93 -7.20
CA GLY A 161 -11.29 20.53 -7.26
C GLY A 161 -12.13 19.61 -6.37
N GLN A 162 -12.00 18.31 -6.60
CA GLN A 162 -12.57 17.27 -5.75
C GLN A 162 -11.51 16.25 -5.32
N VAL A 163 -11.76 15.55 -4.22
CA VAL A 163 -10.90 14.46 -3.76
C VAL A 163 -11.14 13.23 -4.63
N LEU A 164 -10.06 12.58 -5.02
CA LEU A 164 -10.10 11.34 -5.80
C LEU A 164 -9.65 10.16 -4.95
N ILE A 165 -10.15 8.98 -5.28
CA ILE A 165 -9.75 7.73 -4.68
C ILE A 165 -8.44 7.27 -5.33
N ASN A 166 -7.45 6.94 -4.49
CA ASN A 166 -6.30 6.17 -4.92
C ASN A 166 -6.67 4.69 -5.01
N SER A 167 -7.26 4.11 -3.97
CA SER A 167 -7.51 2.66 -3.96
C SER A 167 -8.60 2.27 -2.99
N THR A 168 -9.36 1.24 -3.37
CA THR A 168 -10.25 0.48 -2.48
C THR A 168 -9.86 -1.00 -2.43
N GLY A 169 -8.59 -1.29 -2.71
CA GLY A 169 -8.05 -2.63 -2.94
C GLY A 169 -7.54 -2.80 -4.37
N ASN A 170 -7.06 -3.99 -4.71
CA ASN A 170 -6.55 -4.27 -6.05
C ASN A 170 -7.44 -5.23 -6.83
N GLU A 171 -7.27 -5.19 -8.15
CA GLU A 171 -7.86 -6.13 -9.11
C GLU A 171 -6.82 -6.57 -10.12
N VAL A 172 -7.08 -7.72 -10.77
CA VAL A 172 -6.21 -8.26 -11.81
C VAL A 172 -7.00 -8.52 -13.09
N ASP A 173 -6.54 -7.98 -14.22
CA ASP A 173 -7.19 -8.19 -15.51
C ASP A 173 -6.87 -9.56 -16.14
N HIS A 174 -7.54 -9.88 -17.25
CA HIS A 174 -7.38 -11.12 -18.02
C HIS A 174 -5.99 -11.30 -18.68
N ALA A 175 -5.07 -10.34 -18.50
CA ALA A 175 -3.69 -10.40 -18.93
C ALA A 175 -2.70 -10.30 -17.76
N GLY A 176 -3.18 -10.42 -16.53
CA GLY A 176 -2.38 -10.43 -15.31
C GLY A 176 -1.94 -9.04 -14.85
N ASN A 177 -2.49 -7.96 -15.41
CA ASN A 177 -2.17 -6.62 -14.90
C ASN A 177 -2.88 -6.40 -13.57
N GLY A 178 -2.11 -6.19 -12.50
CA GLY A 178 -2.62 -5.63 -11.24
C GLY A 178 -2.86 -4.13 -11.38
N TYR A 179 -3.95 -3.63 -10.80
CA TYR A 179 -4.25 -2.20 -10.71
C TYR A 179 -5.15 -1.90 -9.50
N ASP A 180 -5.13 -0.66 -9.05
CA ASP A 180 -5.99 -0.18 -7.97
C ASP A 180 -7.46 -0.12 -8.40
N ARG A 181 -8.34 -0.72 -7.59
CA ARG A 181 -9.77 -0.60 -7.74
C ARG A 181 -10.21 0.81 -7.34
N SER A 182 -11.09 1.40 -8.15
CA SER A 182 -11.56 2.79 -8.00
C SER A 182 -10.48 3.86 -8.20
N TRP A 183 -9.39 3.53 -8.90
CA TRP A 183 -8.36 4.50 -9.26
C TRP A 183 -8.95 5.72 -9.99
N LEU A 184 -8.82 6.90 -9.36
CA LEU A 184 -9.33 8.20 -9.80
C LEU A 184 -10.85 8.35 -9.84
N ASP A 185 -11.59 7.46 -9.19
CA ASP A 185 -13.01 7.71 -8.94
C ASP A 185 -13.16 8.91 -7.97
N PRO A 186 -14.13 9.81 -8.17
CA PRO A 186 -14.41 10.88 -7.21
C PRO A 186 -14.82 10.31 -5.85
N ALA A 187 -14.25 10.80 -4.75
CA ALA A 187 -14.48 10.27 -3.40
C ALA A 187 -15.92 10.45 -2.88
N ASN A 188 -16.72 11.33 -3.51
CA ASN A 188 -18.14 11.51 -3.25
C ASN A 188 -19.04 10.56 -4.05
N SER A 189 -18.47 9.71 -4.91
CA SER A 189 -19.21 8.68 -5.64
C SER A 189 -19.63 7.54 -4.71
N PRO A 190 -20.68 6.77 -5.06
CA PRO A 190 -21.01 5.56 -4.33
C PRO A 190 -19.81 4.62 -4.24
N LEU A 191 -19.43 4.23 -3.02
CA LEU A 191 -18.32 3.31 -2.79
C LEU A 191 -18.69 1.88 -3.24
N PRO A 192 -17.71 1.10 -3.74
CA PRO A 192 -17.95 -0.27 -4.19
C PRO A 192 -18.31 -1.21 -3.04
N ALA A 193 -18.73 -2.42 -3.38
CA ALA A 193 -19.00 -3.47 -2.41
C ALA A 193 -17.74 -3.83 -1.60
N PRO A 194 -17.90 -4.33 -0.35
CA PRO A 194 -16.78 -4.75 0.49
C PRO A 194 -15.94 -5.86 -0.13
N GLU A 195 -16.54 -6.78 -0.89
CA GLU A 195 -15.80 -7.86 -1.55
C GLU A 195 -14.85 -7.29 -2.59
N VAL A 196 -13.58 -7.67 -2.50
CA VAL A 196 -12.53 -7.24 -3.43
C VAL A 196 -11.68 -8.44 -3.83
N PHE A 197 -11.03 -8.34 -5.00
CA PHE A 197 -10.08 -9.36 -5.38
C PHE A 197 -8.93 -9.43 -4.36
N GLY A 198 -8.32 -8.29 -4.02
CA GLY A 198 -7.24 -8.24 -3.07
C GLY A 198 -6.99 -6.88 -2.44
N LEU A 199 -5.90 -6.81 -1.67
CA LEU A 199 -5.53 -5.65 -0.86
C LEU A 199 -4.62 -4.69 -1.64
N CYS A 200 -4.60 -3.42 -1.23
CA CYS A 200 -3.57 -2.46 -1.64
C CYS A 200 -2.50 -2.39 -0.56
N GLY A 201 -1.23 -2.56 -0.93
CA GLY A 201 -0.10 -2.53 0.02
C GLY A 201 0.07 -1.19 0.76
N GLY A 202 -0.56 -0.11 0.27
CA GLY A 202 -0.44 1.22 0.86
C GLY A 202 -1.17 1.41 2.19
N ALA A 203 -2.25 0.65 2.43
CA ALA A 203 -2.97 0.64 3.70
C ALA A 203 -3.87 -0.59 3.80
N CYS A 204 -3.39 -1.63 4.50
CA CYS A 204 -4.11 -2.89 4.65
C CYS A 204 -3.79 -3.57 5.99
N ALA A 205 -4.64 -4.50 6.40
CA ALA A 205 -4.36 -5.39 7.53
C ALA A 205 -4.50 -6.85 7.11
N ILE A 206 -3.69 -7.72 7.69
CA ILE A 206 -3.68 -9.15 7.45
C ILE A 206 -3.74 -9.84 8.81
N ASP A 207 -4.68 -10.76 8.97
CA ASP A 207 -4.77 -11.61 10.16
C ASP A 207 -3.46 -12.40 10.36
N ALA A 208 -3.00 -12.54 11.61
CA ALA A 208 -1.70 -13.15 11.89
C ALA A 208 -1.63 -14.64 11.48
N ASP A 209 -2.73 -15.39 11.56
CA ASP A 209 -2.76 -16.78 11.14
C ASP A 209 -2.80 -16.88 9.62
N ALA A 210 -3.57 -16.01 8.95
CA ALA A 210 -3.53 -15.88 7.50
C ALA A 210 -2.13 -15.52 6.99
N TRP A 211 -1.46 -14.56 7.64
CA TRP A 211 -0.08 -14.15 7.34
C TRP A 211 0.90 -15.31 7.44
N ARG A 212 0.82 -16.10 8.53
CA ARG A 212 1.65 -17.29 8.73
C ARG A 212 1.34 -18.38 7.70
N ALA A 213 0.06 -18.61 7.40
CA ALA A 213 -0.38 -19.64 6.46
C ALA A 213 0.14 -19.39 5.04
N VAL A 214 0.17 -18.13 4.59
CA VAL A 214 0.63 -17.76 3.25
C VAL A 214 2.13 -17.44 3.16
N GLY A 215 2.84 -17.42 4.29
CA GLY A 215 4.28 -17.11 4.37
C GLY A 215 4.62 -15.63 4.18
N GLY A 216 3.66 -14.74 4.40
CA GLY A 216 3.84 -13.29 4.25
C GLY A 216 4.10 -12.82 2.81
N VAL A 217 4.81 -11.69 2.71
CA VAL A 217 5.12 -11.03 1.45
C VAL A 217 6.40 -11.61 0.82
N ARG A 218 6.41 -11.76 -0.50
CA ARG A 218 7.62 -12.19 -1.23
C ARG A 218 8.67 -11.09 -1.29
N THR A 219 9.93 -11.49 -1.27
CA THR A 219 11.08 -10.58 -1.16
C THR A 219 11.92 -10.47 -2.45
N ASP A 220 11.58 -11.21 -3.51
CA ASP A 220 12.34 -11.31 -4.77
C ASP A 220 11.85 -10.37 -5.90
N LEU A 221 10.87 -9.52 -5.59
CA LEU A 221 10.28 -8.56 -6.53
C LEU A 221 10.95 -7.18 -6.52
N PHE A 222 11.73 -6.87 -5.48
CA PHE A 222 12.27 -5.55 -5.17
C PHE A 222 11.18 -4.48 -4.90
N MET A 223 10.28 -4.20 -5.83
CA MET A 223 9.11 -3.34 -5.60
C MET A 223 8.00 -3.61 -6.64
N TYR A 224 6.75 -3.34 -6.28
CA TYR A 224 5.53 -3.57 -7.07
C TYR A 224 5.17 -5.06 -7.25
N TYR A 225 3.86 -5.34 -7.21
CA TYR A 225 3.21 -6.66 -7.27
C TYR A 225 3.32 -7.53 -6.02
N GLU A 226 3.97 -7.08 -4.96
CA GLU A 226 3.99 -7.79 -3.67
C GLU A 226 2.58 -7.96 -3.08
N ASP A 227 1.77 -6.91 -3.16
CA ASP A 227 0.39 -6.89 -2.69
C ASP A 227 -0.52 -7.79 -3.54
N THR A 228 -0.29 -7.83 -4.85
CA THR A 228 -1.00 -8.65 -5.82
C THR A 228 -0.69 -10.13 -5.60
N ASP A 229 0.58 -10.48 -5.39
CA ASP A 229 1.02 -11.83 -5.02
C ASP A 229 0.42 -12.26 -3.67
N LEU A 230 0.48 -11.41 -2.65
CA LEU A 230 -0.13 -11.69 -1.35
C LEU A 230 -1.65 -11.90 -1.47
N SER A 231 -2.32 -11.10 -2.30
CA SER A 231 -3.75 -11.25 -2.60
C SER A 231 -4.07 -12.59 -3.23
N TYR A 232 -3.27 -13.06 -4.19
CA TYR A 232 -3.43 -14.40 -4.75
C TYR A 232 -3.25 -15.48 -3.68
N LYS A 233 -2.17 -15.42 -2.90
CA LYS A 233 -1.88 -16.42 -1.86
C LYS A 233 -3.01 -16.52 -0.83
N LEU A 234 -3.53 -15.39 -0.37
CA LEU A 234 -4.65 -15.36 0.58
C LEU A 234 -5.88 -16.08 0.02
N ARG A 235 -6.23 -15.78 -1.24
CA ARG A 235 -7.37 -16.41 -1.92
C ARG A 235 -7.16 -17.91 -2.16
N GLU A 236 -5.96 -18.30 -2.59
CA GLU A 236 -5.60 -19.71 -2.81
C GLU A 236 -5.62 -20.52 -1.51
N ALA A 237 -5.31 -19.87 -0.38
CA ALA A 237 -5.45 -20.44 0.96
C ALA A 237 -6.91 -20.41 1.50
N GLY A 238 -7.86 -19.86 0.73
CA GLY A 238 -9.28 -19.85 1.07
C GLY A 238 -9.75 -18.63 1.88
N TYR A 239 -8.89 -17.62 2.08
CA TYR A 239 -9.26 -16.40 2.80
C TYR A 239 -9.97 -15.38 1.90
N GLU A 240 -10.91 -14.65 2.49
CA GLU A 240 -11.51 -13.46 1.91
C GLU A 240 -10.66 -12.21 2.17
N VAL A 241 -10.69 -11.29 1.21
CA VAL A 241 -10.18 -9.92 1.38
C VAL A 241 -11.36 -8.95 1.33
N ARG A 242 -11.44 -8.02 2.29
CA ARG A 242 -12.54 -7.05 2.38
C ARG A 242 -12.07 -5.60 2.38
N PHE A 243 -12.69 -4.79 1.55
CA PHE A 243 -12.61 -3.34 1.58
C PHE A 243 -13.40 -2.76 2.76
N VAL A 244 -12.79 -1.80 3.45
CA VAL A 244 -13.36 -1.17 4.65
C VAL A 244 -13.45 0.34 4.46
N ALA A 245 -14.64 0.81 4.09
CA ALA A 245 -14.91 2.23 3.83
C ALA A 245 -14.63 3.15 5.04
N GLY A 246 -14.76 2.64 6.27
CA GLY A 246 -14.49 3.40 7.50
C GLY A 246 -13.00 3.55 7.84
N ALA A 247 -12.12 2.75 7.22
CA ALA A 247 -10.68 2.88 7.39
C ALA A 247 -10.16 3.81 6.30
N VAL A 248 -9.99 5.10 6.61
CA VAL A 248 -9.64 6.12 5.62
C VAL A 248 -8.21 6.61 5.78
N VAL A 249 -7.51 6.74 4.65
CA VAL A 249 -6.12 7.19 4.55
C VAL A 249 -5.97 8.23 3.46
N ASP A 250 -5.19 9.27 3.71
CA ASP A 250 -4.79 10.29 2.75
C ASP A 250 -3.36 10.00 2.27
N HIS A 251 -3.15 9.82 0.97
CA HIS A 251 -1.90 9.33 0.37
C HIS A 251 -1.28 10.34 -0.60
N GLU A 252 -0.02 10.70 -0.35
CA GLU A 252 0.77 11.64 -1.16
C GLU A 252 1.41 10.96 -2.37
N HIS A 253 0.59 10.48 -3.31
CA HIS A 253 1.01 9.75 -4.52
C HIS A 253 2.07 10.49 -5.38
N ALA A 254 2.19 11.82 -5.25
CA ALA A 254 3.14 12.64 -6.00
C ALA A 254 4.57 12.60 -5.42
N ALA A 255 4.80 12.02 -4.23
CA ALA A 255 6.08 12.09 -3.55
C ALA A 255 7.06 10.94 -3.89
N SER A 256 6.56 9.79 -4.38
CA SER A 256 7.35 8.54 -4.30
C SER A 256 7.46 7.71 -5.59
N SER A 257 6.79 8.03 -6.71
CA SER A 257 6.89 7.18 -7.91
C SER A 257 6.74 7.93 -9.24
N GLY A 258 7.86 8.09 -9.95
CA GLY A 258 7.85 8.34 -11.39
C GLY A 258 7.37 7.09 -12.13
N THR A 259 6.05 6.95 -12.31
CA THR A 259 5.36 5.82 -12.98
C THR A 259 5.73 5.66 -14.46
N SER A 260 6.60 6.52 -14.99
CA SER A 260 7.14 6.51 -16.35
C SER A 260 8.63 6.18 -16.43
N SER A 261 9.33 5.94 -15.31
CA SER A 261 10.77 5.68 -15.33
C SER A 261 11.11 4.33 -15.99
N PRO A 262 12.26 4.19 -16.68
CA PRO A 262 12.68 2.91 -17.25
C PRO A 262 12.80 1.78 -16.21
N MET A 263 13.21 2.13 -14.98
CA MET A 263 13.25 1.18 -13.87
C MET A 263 11.84 0.68 -13.52
N PHE A 264 10.88 1.60 -13.32
CA PHE A 264 9.49 1.26 -13.03
C PHE A 264 8.91 0.34 -14.11
N LEU A 265 9.04 0.72 -15.40
CA LEU A 265 8.50 -0.08 -16.50
C LEU A 265 9.11 -1.48 -16.56
N ARG A 266 10.43 -1.61 -16.34
CA ARG A 266 11.14 -2.89 -16.34
C ARG A 266 10.71 -3.78 -15.17
N VAL A 267 10.71 -3.25 -13.96
CA VAL A 267 10.37 -3.98 -12.73
C VAL A 267 8.91 -4.42 -12.77
N ASN A 268 7.99 -3.51 -13.12
CA ASN A 268 6.57 -3.80 -13.21
C ASN A 268 6.29 -4.89 -14.27
N ALA A 269 6.92 -4.80 -15.45
CA ALA A 269 6.75 -5.82 -16.50
C ALA A 269 7.33 -7.19 -16.11
N ARG A 270 8.50 -7.23 -15.46
CA ARG A 270 9.11 -8.46 -14.93
C ARG A 270 8.18 -9.09 -13.88
N ASN A 271 7.79 -8.32 -12.88
CA ASN A 271 7.07 -8.81 -11.72
C ASN A 271 5.66 -9.29 -12.12
N ARG A 272 5.00 -8.59 -13.05
CA ARG A 272 3.75 -9.05 -13.67
C ARG A 272 3.87 -10.47 -14.24
N ILE A 273 4.93 -10.75 -14.99
CA ILE A 273 5.13 -12.08 -15.59
C ILE A 273 5.37 -13.12 -14.51
N ILE A 274 6.19 -12.81 -13.50
CA ILE A 274 6.50 -13.73 -12.40
C ILE A 274 5.23 -14.08 -11.61
N VAL A 275 4.47 -13.07 -11.18
CA VAL A 275 3.23 -13.27 -10.42
C VAL A 275 2.17 -13.98 -11.26
N ALA A 276 2.01 -13.62 -12.53
CA ALA A 276 1.10 -14.32 -13.43
C ALA A 276 1.52 -15.79 -13.63
N ALA A 277 2.81 -16.09 -13.77
CA ALA A 277 3.31 -17.45 -13.92
C ALA A 277 3.10 -18.31 -12.66
N GLN A 278 3.11 -17.69 -11.49
CA GLN A 278 2.88 -18.35 -10.20
C GLN A 278 1.39 -18.70 -9.98
N HIS A 279 0.49 -17.77 -10.30
CA HIS A 279 -0.91 -17.84 -9.84
C HIS A 279 -1.97 -17.91 -10.96
N ALA A 280 -1.64 -17.45 -12.17
CA ALA A 280 -2.62 -17.32 -13.23
C ALA A 280 -2.58 -18.50 -14.23
N PRO A 281 -3.71 -18.84 -14.87
CA PRO A 281 -3.73 -19.85 -15.93
C PRO A 281 -2.75 -19.52 -17.06
N TRP A 282 -2.24 -20.55 -17.75
CA TRP A 282 -1.23 -20.37 -18.81
C TRP A 282 -1.62 -19.38 -19.91
N GLY A 283 -2.92 -19.28 -20.23
CA GLY A 283 -3.42 -18.28 -21.19
C GLY A 283 -3.21 -16.82 -20.75
N VAL A 284 -3.23 -16.54 -19.45
CA VAL A 284 -2.90 -15.22 -18.88
C VAL A 284 -1.39 -14.96 -18.99
N VAL A 285 -0.57 -15.96 -18.66
CA VAL A 285 0.90 -15.88 -18.77
C VAL A 285 1.34 -15.57 -20.20
N ALA A 286 0.81 -16.30 -21.18
CA ALA A 286 1.11 -16.08 -22.60
C ALA A 286 0.76 -14.66 -23.06
N ARG A 287 -0.39 -14.12 -22.59
CA ARG A 287 -0.80 -12.73 -22.87
C ARG A 287 0.11 -11.71 -22.19
N ALA A 288 0.52 -11.95 -20.95
CA ALA A 288 1.43 -11.08 -20.22
C ALA A 288 2.79 -10.96 -20.95
N ILE A 289 3.33 -12.09 -21.43
CA ILE A 289 4.56 -12.14 -22.23
C ILE A 289 4.37 -11.37 -23.55
N ALA A 290 3.31 -11.67 -24.31
CA ALA A 290 3.05 -11.01 -25.60
C ALA A 290 2.93 -9.48 -25.47
N ARG A 291 2.24 -9.00 -24.42
CA ARG A 291 2.12 -7.55 -24.15
C ARG A 291 3.45 -6.91 -23.76
N SER A 292 4.29 -7.59 -22.97
CA SER A 292 5.62 -7.09 -22.63
C SER A 292 6.49 -6.92 -23.88
N ILE A 293 6.47 -7.90 -24.79
CA ILE A 293 7.20 -7.84 -26.06
C ILE A 293 6.67 -6.68 -26.93
N ALA A 294 5.35 -6.56 -27.08
CA ALA A 294 4.76 -5.50 -27.89
C ALA A 294 5.09 -4.08 -27.36
N ARG A 295 5.17 -3.90 -26.04
CA ARG A 295 5.59 -2.63 -25.44
C ARG A 295 7.07 -2.35 -25.72
N ALA A 296 7.94 -3.34 -25.53
CA ALA A 296 9.37 -3.20 -25.80
C ALA A 296 9.67 -2.82 -27.26
N VAL A 297 8.95 -3.42 -28.22
CA VAL A 297 9.09 -3.12 -29.65
C VAL A 297 8.58 -1.72 -30.02
N ARG A 298 7.59 -1.18 -29.32
CA ARG A 298 7.07 0.18 -29.56
C ARG A 298 7.94 1.28 -28.93
N SER A 299 8.80 0.92 -27.97
CA SER A 299 9.66 1.84 -27.23
C SER A 299 11.12 1.88 -27.71
N GLY A 300 11.50 1.01 -28.65
CA GLY A 300 12.81 0.98 -29.30
C GLY A 300 12.73 1.50 -30.72
#